data_AF-A0A2E2TIU9-F1
#
_entry.id   AF-A0A2E2TIU9-F1
#
_cell.length_a   1.000
_cell.length_b   1.000
_cell.length_c   1.000
_cell.angle_alpha   90.00
_cell.angle_beta   90.00
_cell.angle_gamma   90.00
#
_symmetry.space_group_name_H-M   'P 1'
#
loop_
_entity.id
_entity.type
_entity.pdbx_description
1 polymer ?
#
loop_
_entity_poly.entity_id
_entity_poly.type
_entity_poly.pdbx_seq_one_letter_code
_entity_poly.pdbx_strand_id
1 'polypeptide(L)'
;MAEKLLFDTLSYAKMLEKAGIKNGETHALALSFALAQNIYSKTEIDAMIENVMQRFETQMNDFRLDVKNEIHELRIEMKEGEARLEKSLDSKLTVKLSLMTGFLSLLIALGHFLH
;
A
#
# COMPACT_ATOMS: atom_id res chain seq x y z
N MET A 1 -21.71 9.83 30.48
CA MET A 1 -21.56 8.62 31.32
C MET A 1 -21.77 7.43 30.40
N ALA A 2 -20.80 6.53 30.28
CA ALA A 2 -20.99 5.31 29.50
C ALA A 2 -22.09 4.49 30.19
N GLU A 3 -23.24 4.33 29.53
CA GLU A 3 -24.27 3.39 29.92
C GLU A 3 -23.63 2.01 30.06
N LYS A 4 -23.89 1.33 31.19
CA LYS A 4 -23.28 0.05 31.49
C LYS A 4 -23.54 -0.94 30.35
N LEU A 5 -22.50 -1.31 29.61
CA LEU A 5 -22.46 -2.43 28.67
C LEU A 5 -22.64 -3.81 29.34
N LEU A 6 -22.94 -3.83 30.64
CA LEU A 6 -23.02 -5.04 31.45
C LEU A 6 -24.48 -5.34 31.78
N PHE A 7 -24.89 -6.55 31.42
CA PHE A 7 -26.20 -7.10 31.73
C PHE A 7 -26.43 -7.14 33.25
N ASP A 8 -27.46 -6.44 33.74
CA ASP A 8 -27.83 -6.43 35.15
C ASP A 8 -28.72 -7.64 35.47
N THR A 9 -28.06 -8.73 35.85
CA THR A 9 -28.68 -10.00 36.21
C THR A 9 -29.72 -9.85 37.32
N LEU A 10 -29.51 -8.94 38.28
CA LEU A 10 -30.42 -8.74 39.41
C LEU A 10 -31.69 -8.01 38.99
N SER A 11 -31.55 -6.94 38.21
CA SER A 11 -32.71 -6.20 37.68
C SER A 11 -33.55 -7.08 36.75
N TYR A 12 -32.91 -7.91 35.94
CA TYR A 12 -33.61 -8.85 35.06
C TYR A 12 -34.33 -9.97 35.83
N ALA A 13 -33.70 -10.57 36.84
CA ALA A 13 -34.34 -11.55 37.72
C ALA A 13 -35.62 -10.99 38.36
N LYS A 14 -35.58 -9.75 38.87
CA LYS A 14 -36.74 -9.04 39.43
C LYS A 14 -37.84 -8.79 38.40
N MET A 15 -37.50 -8.52 37.14
CA MET A 15 -38.49 -8.41 36.06
C MET A 15 -39.18 -9.75 35.79
N LEU A 16 -38.44 -10.85 35.78
CA LEU A 16 -38.98 -12.19 35.57
C LEU A 16 -39.92 -12.62 36.70
N GLU A 17 -39.55 -12.34 37.95
CA GLU A 17 -40.40 -12.59 39.12
C GLU A 17 -41.70 -11.78 39.04
N LYS A 18 -41.62 -10.48 38.69
CA LYS A 18 -42.80 -9.64 38.49
C LYS A 18 -43.71 -10.14 37.35
N ALA A 19 -43.13 -10.80 36.34
CA ALA A 19 -43.86 -11.42 35.25
C ALA A 19 -44.44 -12.81 35.62
N GLY A 20 -44.25 -13.29 36.86
CA GLY A 20 -44.74 -14.59 37.31
C GLY A 20 -43.91 -15.78 36.80
N ILE A 21 -42.72 -15.54 36.25
CA ILE A 21 -41.82 -16.60 35.80
C ILE A 21 -41.12 -17.21 37.01
N LYS A 22 -41.29 -18.53 37.20
CA LYS A 22 -40.60 -19.28 38.25
C LYS A 22 -39.10 -19.38 37.91
N ASN A 23 -38.26 -19.39 38.95
CA ASN A 23 -36.80 -19.48 38.81
C ASN A 23 -36.16 -18.32 38.02
N GLY A 24 -36.66 -17.09 38.22
CA GLY A 24 -36.17 -15.89 37.54
C GLY A 24 -34.65 -15.68 37.66
N GLU A 25 -34.07 -15.96 38.83
CA GLU A 25 -32.62 -15.90 39.04
C GLU A 25 -31.85 -16.87 38.14
N THR A 26 -32.32 -18.12 38.00
CA THR A 26 -31.68 -19.14 37.15
C THR A 26 -31.72 -18.74 35.68
N HIS A 27 -32.85 -18.19 35.21
CA HIS A 27 -32.99 -17.69 33.85
C HIS A 27 -32.10 -16.46 33.58
N ALA A 28 -32.00 -15.55 34.55
CA ALA A 28 -31.13 -14.39 34.45
C ALA A 28 -29.64 -14.79 34.37
N LEU A 29 -29.23 -15.74 35.21
CA LEU A 29 -27.87 -16.31 35.18
C LEU A 29 -27.56 -17.01 33.86
N ALA A 30 -28.47 -17.85 33.35
CA ALA A 30 -28.29 -18.53 32.07
C ALA A 30 -28.11 -17.54 30.91
N LEU A 31 -28.90 -16.46 30.89
CA LEU A 31 -28.77 -15.41 29.89
C LEU A 31 -27.45 -14.62 30.04
N SER A 32 -27.05 -14.31 31.27
CA SER A 32 -25.77 -13.65 31.54
C SER A 32 -24.58 -14.48 31.03
N PHE A 33 -24.58 -15.80 31.26
CA PHE A 33 -23.57 -16.71 30.73
C PHE A 33 -23.58 -16.78 29.20
N ALA A 34 -24.77 -16.89 28.58
CA ALA A 34 -24.90 -16.91 27.14
C ALA A 34 -24.39 -15.60 26.49
N LEU A 35 -24.66 -14.46 27.11
CA LEU A 35 -24.15 -13.16 26.66
C LEU A 35 -22.63 -13.07 26.83
N ALA A 36 -22.08 -13.54 27.95
CA ALA A 36 -20.64 -13.53 28.20
C ALA A 36 -19.85 -14.37 27.17
N GLN A 37 -20.42 -15.46 26.65
CA GLN A 37 -19.80 -16.27 25.59
C GLN A 37 -19.76 -15.56 24.23
N ASN A 38 -20.60 -14.55 24.02
CA ASN A 38 -20.74 -13.85 22.73
C ASN A 38 -20.18 -12.42 22.76
N ILE A 39 -19.65 -11.96 23.89
CA ILE A 39 -19.09 -10.62 24.05
C ILE A 39 -17.59 -10.75 24.25
N TYR A 40 -16.83 -10.14 23.33
CA TYR A 40 -15.40 -9.97 23.53
C TYR A 40 -15.15 -9.09 24.76
N SER A 41 -14.26 -9.55 25.64
CA SER A 41 -13.75 -8.75 26.73
C SER A 41 -13.00 -7.53 26.18
N LYS A 42 -12.87 -6.49 27.02
CA LYS A 42 -12.08 -5.31 26.68
C LYS A 42 -10.65 -5.69 26.27
N THR A 43 -10.04 -6.65 26.95
CA THR A 43 -8.68 -7.13 26.63
C THR A 43 -8.61 -7.79 25.26
N GLU A 44 -9.61 -8.56 24.86
CA GLU A 44 -9.68 -9.15 23.51
C GLU A 44 -9.86 -8.07 22.45
N ILE A 45 -10.71 -7.07 22.70
CA ILE A 45 -10.89 -5.93 21.79
C ILE A 45 -9.58 -5.14 21.67
N ASP A 46 -8.91 -4.83 22.77
CA ASP A 46 -7.65 -4.10 22.79
C ASP A 46 -6.57 -4.87 22.01
N ALA A 47 -6.49 -6.20 22.19
CA ALA A 47 -5.57 -7.06 21.45
C ALA A 47 -5.90 -7.14 19.94
N MET A 48 -7.18 -7.17 19.57
CA MET A 48 -7.61 -7.10 18.18
C MET A 48 -7.23 -5.76 17.54
N ILE A 49 -7.43 -4.65 18.26
CA ILE A 49 -7.04 -3.32 17.79
C ILE A 49 -5.53 -3.26 17.60
N GLU A 50 -4.74 -3.71 18.58
CA GLU A 50 -3.28 -3.73 18.49
C GLU A 50 -2.80 -4.55 17.29
N ASN A 51 -3.39 -5.74 17.07
CA ASN A 51 -3.07 -6.57 15.91
C ASN A 51 -3.39 -5.88 14.59
N VAL A 52 -4.55 -5.22 14.48
CA VAL A 52 -4.94 -4.47 13.28
C VAL A 52 -3.96 -3.32 13.03
N MET A 53 -3.58 -2.58 14.07
CA MET A 53 -2.64 -1.46 13.95
C MET A 53 -1.25 -1.94 13.52
N GLN A 54 -0.73 -3.02 14.09
CA GLN A 54 0.55 -3.61 13.67
C GLN A 54 0.54 -4.07 12.22
N ARG A 55 -0.56 -4.72 11.78
CA ARG A 55 -0.71 -5.14 10.38
C ARG A 55 -0.76 -3.95 9.44
N PHE A 56 -1.48 -2.89 9.82
CA PHE A 56 -1.55 -1.67 9.05
C PHE A 56 -0.19 -0.97 8.93
N GLU A 57 0.56 -0.85 10.04
CA GLU A 57 1.92 -0.28 10.02
C GLU A 57 2.87 -1.09 9.14
N THR A 58 2.79 -2.41 9.20
CA THR A 58 3.59 -3.30 8.34
C THR A 58 3.27 -3.05 6.86
N GLN A 59 1.98 -3.09 6.49
CA GLN A 59 1.54 -2.84 5.12
C GLN A 59 1.94 -1.45 4.60
N MET A 60 1.88 -0.43 5.46
CA MET A 60 2.28 0.92 5.11
C MET A 60 3.79 1.04 4.88
N ASN A 61 4.60 0.33 5.67
CA ASN A 61 6.05 0.28 5.47
C ASN A 61 6.43 -0.47 4.19
N ASP A 62 5.78 -1.60 3.91
CA ASP A 62 5.98 -2.37 2.68
C ASP A 62 5.64 -1.52 1.45
N PHE A 63 4.47 -0.87 1.46
CA PHE A 63 4.07 0.05 0.39
C PHE A 63 5.09 1.18 0.17
N ARG A 64 5.62 1.75 1.26
CA ARG A 64 6.64 2.82 1.17
C ARG A 64 7.94 2.30 0.56
N LEU A 65 8.35 1.07 0.85
CA LEU A 65 9.53 0.45 0.26
C LEU A 65 9.32 0.18 -1.23
N ASP A 66 8.18 -0.37 -1.60
CA ASP A 66 7.83 -0.66 -3.00
C ASP A 66 7.86 0.62 -3.85
N VAL A 67 7.18 1.68 -3.40
CA VAL A 67 7.19 2.98 -4.10
C VAL A 67 8.61 3.55 -4.21
N LYS A 68 9.44 3.41 -3.17
CA LYS A 68 10.82 3.89 -3.22
C LYS A 68 11.66 3.12 -4.24
N ASN A 69 11.45 1.81 -4.34
CA ASN A 69 12.13 0.95 -5.30
C ASN A 69 11.67 1.27 -6.73
N GLU A 70 10.37 1.41 -6.97
CA GLU A 70 9.83 1.75 -8.29
C GLU A 70 10.33 3.13 -8.77
N ILE A 71 10.38 4.13 -7.88
CA ILE A 71 10.99 5.43 -8.20
C ILE A 71 12.48 5.29 -8.54
N HIS A 72 13.20 4.41 -7.87
CA HIS A 72 14.61 4.18 -8.14
C HIS A 72 14.83 3.53 -9.51
N GLU A 73 14.03 2.51 -9.84
CA GLU A 73 14.05 1.82 -11.12
C GLU A 73 13.70 2.79 -12.27
N LEU A 74 12.64 3.58 -12.14
CA LEU A 74 12.28 4.60 -13.13
C LEU A 74 13.40 5.61 -13.37
N ARG A 75 14.14 6.01 -12.32
CA ARG A 75 15.30 6.90 -12.47
C ARG A 75 16.45 6.24 -13.22
N ILE A 76 16.67 4.95 -13.03
CA ILE A 76 17.68 4.19 -13.78
C ILE A 76 17.26 4.11 -15.25
N GLU A 77 16.02 3.68 -15.52
CA GLU A 77 15.49 3.55 -16.87
C GLU A 77 15.54 4.88 -17.64
N MET A 78 15.23 5.99 -16.97
CA MET A 78 15.30 7.33 -17.55
C MET A 78 16.73 7.70 -17.94
N LYS A 79 17.70 7.51 -17.04
CA LYS A 79 19.13 7.79 -17.33
C LYS A 79 19.66 6.93 -18.47
N GLU A 80 19.29 5.66 -18.50
CA GLU A 80 19.66 4.79 -19.62
C GLU A 80 19.01 5.22 -20.92
N GLY A 81 17.75 5.66 -20.87
CA GLY A 81 17.04 6.25 -22.01
C GLY A 81 17.75 7.47 -22.56
N GLU A 82 18.14 8.41 -21.70
CA GLU A 82 18.92 9.60 -22.04
C GLU A 82 20.26 9.22 -22.70
N ALA A 83 21.04 8.32 -22.09
CA ALA A 83 22.31 7.87 -22.64
C ALA A 83 22.17 7.18 -24.01
N ARG A 84 21.10 6.39 -24.21
CA ARG A 84 20.79 5.78 -25.51
C ARG A 84 20.45 6.83 -26.56
N LEU A 85 19.72 7.88 -26.19
CA LEU A 85 19.38 8.99 -27.08
C LEU A 85 20.61 9.80 -27.46
N GLU A 86 21.45 10.18 -26.50
CA GLU A 86 22.71 10.89 -26.76
C GLU A 86 23.61 10.11 -27.73
N LYS A 87 23.83 8.82 -27.47
CA LYS A 87 24.63 7.96 -28.35
C LYS A 87 24.05 7.85 -29.77
N SER A 88 22.72 7.78 -29.88
CA SER A 88 22.03 7.74 -31.18
C SER A 88 22.20 9.06 -31.94
N LEU A 89 22.10 10.19 -31.24
CA LEU A 89 22.30 11.52 -31.81
C LEU A 89 23.75 11.69 -32.31
N ASP A 90 24.72 11.36 -31.48
CA ASP A 90 26.15 11.45 -31.81
C ASP A 90 26.53 10.57 -33.01
N SER A 91 26.00 9.35 -33.06
CA SER A 91 26.19 8.45 -34.19
C SER A 91 25.62 9.05 -35.48
N LYS A 92 24.40 9.58 -35.45
CA LYS A 92 23.78 10.22 -36.62
C LYS A 92 24.54 11.47 -37.07
N LEU A 93 25.02 12.30 -36.14
CA LEU A 93 25.82 13.48 -36.44
C LEU A 93 27.15 13.10 -37.07
N THR A 94 27.83 12.10 -36.53
CA THR A 94 29.10 11.61 -37.05
C THR A 94 28.94 11.10 -38.48
N VAL A 95 27.94 10.25 -38.74
CA VAL A 95 27.66 9.74 -40.10
C VAL A 95 27.38 10.88 -41.08
N LYS A 96 26.55 11.86 -40.69
CA LYS A 96 26.26 13.02 -41.56
C LYS A 96 27.51 13.85 -41.85
N LEU A 97 28.35 14.11 -40.85
CA LEU A 97 29.59 14.85 -41.01
C LEU A 97 30.56 14.10 -41.93
N SER A 98 30.74 12.80 -41.74
CA SER A 98 31.60 11.97 -42.61
C SER A 98 31.14 11.96 -44.07
N LEU A 99 29.82 11.94 -44.31
CA LEU A 99 29.28 12.03 -45.66
C LEU A 99 29.55 13.41 -46.29
N MET A 100 29.36 14.49 -45.53
CA MET A 100 29.65 15.86 -46.00
C MET A 100 31.12 16.06 -46.32
N THR A 101 32.03 15.61 -45.45
CA THR A 101 33.48 15.73 -45.68
C THR A 101 33.93 14.87 -46.85
N GLY A 102 33.39 13.66 -47.00
CA GLY A 102 33.63 12.81 -48.16
C GLY A 102 33.20 13.46 -49.46
N PHE A 103 32.00 14.06 -49.49
CA PHE A 103 31.49 14.78 -50.67
C PHE A 103 32.35 16.00 -51.01
N LEU A 104 32.71 16.81 -50.02
CA LEU A 104 33.58 17.97 -50.21
C LEU A 104 34.95 17.57 -50.77
N SER A 105 35.53 16.49 -50.25
CA SER A 105 36.82 15.97 -50.71
C SER A 105 36.75 15.51 -52.18
N LEU A 106 35.64 14.90 -52.58
CA LEU A 106 35.40 14.46 -53.96
C LEU A 106 35.27 15.65 -54.93
N LEU A 107 34.58 16.71 -54.52
CA LEU A 107 34.48 17.95 -55.30
C LEU A 107 35.85 18.61 -55.50
N ILE A 108 36.67 18.68 -54.44
CA ILE A 108 38.04 19.23 -54.52
C ILE A 108 38.90 18.40 -55.48
N ALA A 109 38.84 17.06 -55.37
CA ALA A 109 39.59 16.17 -56.26
C ALA A 109 39.18 16.31 -57.73
N LEU A 110 37.89 16.42 -58.03
CA LEU A 110 37.39 16.67 -59.38
C LEU A 110 37.84 18.03 -59.93
N GLY A 111 37.82 19.08 -59.09
CA GLY A 111 38.31 20.40 -59.47
C GLY A 111 39.79 20.40 -59.86
N HIS A 112 40.63 19.65 -59.13
CA HIS A 112 42.04 19.45 -59.49
C HIS A 112 42.26 18.63 -60.76
N PHE A 113 41.34 17.74 -61.13
CA PHE A 113 41.48 16.92 -62.33
C PHE A 113 41.05 17.65 -63.61
N LEU A 114 40.17 18.65 -63.49
CA LEU A 114 39.62 19.44 -64.59
C LEU A 114 40.43 20.70 -64.92
N HIS A 115 41.42 21.05 -64.10
CA HIS A 115 42.29 22.22 -64.27
C HIS A 115 43.73 21.79 -64.57
#